data_AF-A0A1F4XWV2-F1
#
_entry.id   AF-A0A1F4XWV2-F1
#
_cell.length_a   1.000
_cell.length_b   1.000
_cell.length_c   1.000
_cell.angle_alpha   90.00
_cell.angle_beta   90.00
_cell.angle_gamma   90.00
#
_symmetry.space_group_name_H-M   'P 1'
#
loop_
_entity.id
_entity.type
_entity.pdbx_description
1 polymer ?
#
loop_
_entity_poly.entity_id
_entity_poly.type
_entity_poly.pdbx_seq_one_letter_code
_entity_poly.pdbx_strand_id
1 'polypeptide(L)' 'MTPHSQKKPATPIHIPKLKGPPKQYQKDGHWIVKPGKTMVLLCTCGNRYIKTRPGQGVCLRCMFGHKK' A
#
# COMPACT_ATOMS: atom_id res chain seq x y z
N MET A 1 -37.99 -2.58 -25.65
CA MET A 1 -37.42 -3.84 -25.16
C MET A 1 -35.92 -3.79 -25.43
N THR A 2 -35.12 -3.39 -24.44
CA THR A 2 -33.65 -3.31 -24.54
C THR A 2 -33.03 -4.69 -24.38
N PRO A 3 -31.80 -4.90 -24.87
CA PRO A 3 -30.85 -5.62 -24.05
C PRO A 3 -29.62 -4.77 -23.73
N HIS A 4 -29.33 -4.71 -22.44
CA HIS A 4 -28.18 -4.04 -21.84
C HIS A 4 -26.87 -4.69 -22.28
N SER A 5 -25.98 -3.89 -22.89
CA SER A 5 -24.61 -4.25 -23.20
C SER A 5 -23.76 -4.27 -21.92
N GLN A 6 -23.46 -5.46 -21.41
CA GLN A 6 -22.65 -5.69 -20.21
C GLN A 6 -21.16 -5.43 -20.53
N LYS A 7 -20.61 -4.31 -20.05
CA LYS A 7 -19.15 -4.09 -20.02
C LYS A 7 -18.54 -4.89 -18.87
N LYS A 8 -17.76 -5.93 -19.19
CA LYS A 8 -17.01 -6.77 -18.24
C LYS A 8 -15.98 -5.93 -17.46
N PRO A 9 -15.81 -6.08 -16.14
CA PRO A 9 -14.77 -5.37 -15.38
C PRO A 9 -13.39 -5.95 -15.71
N ALA A 10 -12.44 -5.07 -16.03
CA ALA A 10 -11.05 -5.45 -16.29
C ALA A 10 -10.41 -6.03 -15.02
N THR A 11 -10.03 -7.31 -15.08
CA THR A 11 -9.25 -7.97 -14.03
C THR A 11 -7.85 -7.35 -13.93
N PRO A 12 -7.34 -7.02 -12.73
CA PRO A 12 -6.02 -6.45 -12.57
C PRO A 12 -4.95 -7.50 -12.93
N ILE A 13 -4.17 -7.21 -13.96
CA ILE A 13 -3.03 -8.02 -14.41
C ILE A 13 -1.99 -8.05 -13.27
N HIS A 14 -1.80 -9.21 -12.64
CA HIS A 14 -0.79 -9.40 -11.59
C HIS A 14 0.57 -9.64 -12.24
N ILE A 15 1.32 -8.56 -12.48
CA ILE A 15 2.70 -8.65 -12.99
C ILE A 15 3.58 -9.25 -11.88
N PRO A 16 4.23 -10.41 -12.09
CA PRO A 16 5.13 -10.98 -11.10
C PRO A 16 6.32 -10.03 -10.91
N LYS A 17 6.38 -9.40 -9.74
CA LYS A 17 7.45 -8.48 -9.39
C LYS A 17 8.72 -9.29 -9.17
N LEU A 18 9.61 -9.32 -10.17
CA LEU A 18 10.96 -9.88 -10.09
C LEU A 18 11.61 -9.42 -8.78
N LYS A 19 11.87 -10.38 -7.88
CA LYS A 19 12.58 -10.16 -6.62
C LYS A 19 14.06 -9.93 -6.96
N GLY A 20 14.41 -8.69 -7.29
CA GLY A 20 15.80 -8.28 -7.36
C GLY A 20 16.49 -8.42 -5.99
N PRO A 21 17.83 -8.36 -5.93
CA PRO A 21 18.58 -8.47 -4.69
C PRO A 21 18.03 -7.51 -3.63
N PRO A 22 18.02 -7.90 -2.34
CA PRO A 22 17.49 -7.06 -1.28
C PRO A 22 18.18 -5.71 -1.32
N LYS A 23 17.39 -4.63 -1.38
CA LYS A 23 17.94 -3.26 -1.36
C LYS A 23 18.55 -3.01 0.01
N GLN A 24 19.87 -3.12 0.08
CA GLN A 24 20.67 -2.83 1.26
C GLN A 24 21.06 -1.34 1.20
N TYR A 25 21.08 -0.65 2.33
CA TYR A 25 21.70 0.67 2.43
C TYR A 25 22.58 0.73 3.67
N GLN A 26 23.68 1.47 3.58
CA GLN A 26 24.56 1.68 4.71
C GLN A 26 24.06 2.85 5.55
N LYS A 27 23.96 2.65 6.86
CA LYS A 27 23.66 3.72 7.83
C LYS A 27 24.49 3.48 9.08
N ASP A 28 25.22 4.50 9.53
CA ASP A 28 26.05 4.44 10.75
C ASP A 28 27.05 3.26 10.73
N GLY A 29 27.65 2.96 9.58
CA GLY A 29 28.59 1.85 9.41
C GLY A 29 27.96 0.45 9.29
N HIS A 30 26.64 0.33 9.43
CA HIS A 30 25.92 -0.94 9.38
C HIS A 30 25.15 -1.13 8.07
N TRP A 31 25.17 -2.34 7.53
CA TRP A 31 24.34 -2.71 6.37
C TRP A 31 22.92 -3.04 6.82
N ILE A 32 21.96 -2.21 6.43
CA ILE A 32 20.54 -2.39 6.76
C ILE A 32 19.84 -3.03 5.56
N VAL A 33 19.37 -4.26 5.75
CA VAL A 33 18.51 -4.96 4.79
C VAL A 33 17.10 -4.36 4.91
N LYS A 34 16.52 -3.79 3.85
CA LYS A 34 15.09 -3.47 3.84
C LYS A 34 14.30 -4.78 3.75
N PRO A 35 13.58 -5.21 4.82
CA PRO A 35 12.91 -6.52 4.83
C PRO A 35 11.72 -6.62 3.86
N GLY A 36 11.32 -5.52 3.23
CA GLY A 36 10.31 -5.52 2.18
C GLY A 36 9.95 -4.12 1.74
N LYS A 37 9.24 -4.01 0.61
CA LYS A 37 8.62 -2.75 0.22
C LYS A 37 7.47 -2.49 1.20
N THR A 38 7.60 -1.46 2.01
CA THR A 38 6.52 -1.04 2.93
C THR A 38 5.24 -0.78 2.14
N MET A 39 4.17 -1.48 2.49
CA MET A 39 2.88 -1.29 1.82
C MET A 39 2.28 0.06 2.23
N VAL A 40 2.11 0.93 1.24
CA VAL A 40 1.41 2.21 1.39
C VAL A 40 -0.05 1.97 1.02
N LEU A 41 -0.95 2.27 1.95
CA LEU A 41 -2.40 2.10 1.84
C LEU A 41 -3.09 3.46 1.69
N LEU A 42 -4.31 3.46 1.17
CA LEU A 42 -5.16 4.65 1.10
C LEU A 42 -6.17 4.62 2.25
N CYS A 43 -6.24 5.70 3.03
CA CYS A 43 -7.24 5.87 4.07
C CYS A 43 -8.56 6.37 3.47
N THR A 44 -9.67 6.16 4.18
CA THR A 44 -10.99 6.73 3.86
C THR A 44 -11.00 8.26 3.76
N CYS A 45 -10.07 8.96 4.44
CA CYS A 45 -9.90 10.42 4.33
C CYS A 45 -9.10 10.86 3.09
N GLY A 46 -8.73 9.94 2.18
CA GLY A 46 -7.94 10.22 0.99
C GLY A 46 -6.42 10.26 1.21
N ASN A 47 -5.95 10.29 2.46
CA ASN A 47 -4.52 10.29 2.75
C ASN A 47 -3.90 8.90 2.60
N ARG A 48 -2.67 8.86 2.10
CA ARG A 48 -1.84 7.65 2.07
C ARG A 48 -1.23 7.42 3.45
N TYR A 49 -1.16 6.17 3.89
CA TYR A 49 -0.57 5.81 5.17
C TYR A 49 0.13 4.46 5.11
N ILE A 50 1.06 4.25 6.05
CA ILE A 50 1.73 2.97 6.27
C ILE A 50 1.10 2.33 7.50
N LYS A 51 0.83 1.03 7.44
CA LYS A 51 0.46 0.25 8.64
C LYS A 51 1.67 0.17 9.56
N THR A 52 1.57 0.81 10.72
CA THR A 52 2.60 0.73 11.78
C THR A 52 2.19 -0.21 12.91
N ARG A 53 0.91 -0.60 12.97
CA ARG A 53 0.33 -1.45 14.02
C ARG A 53 -0.55 -2.56 13.45
N PRO A 54 -0.64 -3.73 14.10
CA PRO A 54 -1.61 -4.76 13.72
C PRO A 54 -3.04 -4.21 13.85
N GLY A 55 -3.90 -4.52 12.88
CA GLY A 55 -5.30 -4.07 12.88
C GLY A 55 -5.55 -2.61 12.46
N GLN A 56 -4.53 -1.85 12.07
CA GLN A 56 -4.72 -0.45 11.67
C GLN A 56 -5.51 -0.32 10.35
N GLY A 57 -6.80 0.05 10.47
CA GLY A 57 -7.72 0.26 9.34
C GLY A 57 -7.76 1.68 8.77
N VAL A 58 -7.17 2.66 9.47
CA VAL A 58 -7.16 4.08 9.06
C VAL A 58 -5.79 4.73 9.31
N CYS A 59 -5.54 5.88 8.70
CA CYS A 59 -4.31 6.63 8.96
C CYS A 59 -4.26 7.16 10.40
N LEU A 60 -3.05 7.39 10.93
CA LEU A 60 -2.86 7.87 12.31
C LEU A 60 -3.61 9.17 12.57
N ARG A 61 -3.66 10.10 11.61
CA ARG A 61 -4.43 11.35 11.74
C ARG A 61 -5.91 11.09 12.04
N CYS A 62 -6.52 10.13 11.34
CA CYS A 62 -7.91 9.74 11.59
C CYS A 62 -8.08 8.99 12.90
N MET A 63 -7.08 8.20 13.34
CA MET A 63 -7.12 7.56 14.66
C MET A 63 -7.15 8.58 15.80
N PHE A 64 -6.44 9.70 15.64
CA PHE A 64 -6.39 10.79 16.63
C PHE A 64 -7.47 11.87 16.41
N GLY A 65 -8.47 11.63 15.56
CA GLY A 65 -9.60 12.56 15.38
C GLY A 65 -9.30 13.81 14.55
N HIS A 66 -8.11 13.94 13.96
CA HIS A 66 -7.80 15.04 13.03
C HIS A 66 -8.38 14.75 11.64
N LYS A 67 -9.70 14.92 11.50
CA LYS A 67 -10.38 14.98 10.21
C LYS A 67 -10.15 16.36 9.58
N LYS A 68 -9.84 16.35 8.28
CA LYS A 68 -9.76 17.55 7.44
C LYS A 68 -11.11 17.75 6.76
#